data_AF-A0A848IM51-F1
#
_entry.id   AF-A0A848IM51-F1
#
_cell.length_a   1.000
_cell.length_b   1.000
_cell.length_c   1.000
_cell.angle_alpha   90.00
_cell.angle_beta   90.00
_cell.angle_gamma   90.00
#
_symmetry.space_group_name_H-M   'P 1'
#
loop_
_entity.id
_entity.type
_entity.pdbx_description
1 polymer ?
#
loop_
_entity_poly.entity_id
_entity_poly.type
_entity_poly.pdbx_seq_one_letter_code
_entity_poly.pdbx_strand_id
1 'polypeptide(L)'
;ARAWVQRFVQWYNEEHCHSGLKYVSPGQRHRGEADELLARRRALYEDARLQNPARWSGAIRNWHLTDAVYLNPERTHASAGMYKHAA
;
A
#
# COMPACT_ATOMS: atom_id res chain seq x y z
N ALA A 1 -29.05 9.66 2.95
CA ALA A 1 -27.63 9.99 2.71
C ALA A 1 -26.68 9.35 3.74
N ARG A 2 -26.82 9.60 5.05
CA ARG A 2 -25.85 9.14 6.09
C ARG A 2 -25.54 7.64 6.08
N ALA A 3 -26.55 6.78 6.02
CA ALA A 3 -26.36 5.33 6.04
C ALA A 3 -25.52 4.81 4.86
N TRP A 4 -25.66 5.44 3.68
CA TRP A 4 -24.85 5.06 2.52
C TRP A 4 -23.38 5.46 2.71
N VAL A 5 -23.12 6.68 3.18
CA VAL A 5 -21.75 7.17 3.44
C VAL A 5 -21.05 6.29 4.48
N GLN A 6 -21.75 5.89 5.54
CA GLN A 6 -21.19 5.01 6.57
C GLN A 6 -20.74 3.67 5.99
N ARG A 7 -21.58 3.02 5.16
CA ARG A 7 -21.20 1.78 4.48
C ARG A 7 -20.04 1.97 3.52
N PHE A 8 -20.04 3.08 2.77
CA PHE A 8 -18.95 3.39 1.85
C PHE A 8 -17.62 3.56 2.59
N VAL A 9 -17.59 4.32 3.68
CA VAL A 9 -16.37 4.57 4.47
C VAL A 9 -15.83 3.27 5.07
N GLN A 10 -16.71 2.42 5.62
CA GLN A 10 -16.31 1.12 6.14
C GLN A 10 -15.68 0.25 5.05
N TRP A 11 -16.37 0.09 3.91
CA TRP A 11 -15.87 -0.69 2.79
C TRP A 11 -14.54 -0.14 2.24
N TYR A 12 -14.44 1.18 2.05
CA TYR A 12 -13.26 1.85 1.51
C TYR A 12 -12.02 1.62 2.37
N ASN A 13 -12.19 1.67 3.70
CA ASN A 13 -11.10 1.58 4.65
C ASN A 13 -10.74 0.14 5.01
N GLU A 14 -11.70 -0.78 5.10
CA GLU A 14 -11.41 -2.13 5.64
C GLU A 14 -11.39 -3.23 4.58
N GLU A 15 -12.15 -3.09 3.49
CA GLU A 15 -12.35 -4.16 2.50
C GLU A 15 -11.68 -3.84 1.15
N HIS A 16 -11.79 -2.61 0.68
CA HIS A 16 -11.29 -2.22 -0.63
C HIS A 16 -9.75 -2.14 -0.64
N CYS A 17 -9.14 -3.01 -1.46
CA CYS A 17 -7.70 -3.02 -1.67
C CYS A 17 -7.30 -2.04 -2.77
N HIS A 18 -6.55 -1.00 -2.41
CA HIS A 18 -6.15 0.07 -3.34
C HIS A 18 -4.91 -0.31 -4.12
N SER A 19 -4.92 -0.14 -5.44
CA SER A 19 -3.75 -0.40 -6.29
C SER A 19 -2.54 0.47 -5.91
N GLY A 20 -2.78 1.72 -5.50
CA GLY A 20 -1.75 2.64 -4.98
C GLY A 20 -1.13 2.17 -3.67
N LEU A 21 -1.83 1.32 -2.91
CA LEU A 21 -1.33 0.68 -1.69
C LEU A 21 -0.82 -0.75 -1.95
N LYS A 22 -0.54 -1.11 -3.20
CA LYS A 22 -0.16 -2.49 -3.57
C LYS A 22 -1.20 -3.53 -3.15
N TYR A 23 -2.49 -3.19 -3.27
CA TYR A 23 -3.62 -4.05 -2.91
C TYR A 23 -3.59 -4.50 -1.44
N VAL A 24 -3.44 -3.53 -0.55
CA VAL A 24 -3.86 -3.62 0.86
C VAL A 24 -4.94 -2.57 1.11
N SER A 25 -5.77 -2.78 2.14
CA SER A 25 -6.76 -1.77 2.53
C SER A 25 -6.09 -0.64 3.35
N PRO A 26 -6.70 0.55 3.41
CA PRO A 26 -6.20 1.65 4.24
C PRO A 26 -6.10 1.25 5.72
N GLY A 27 -7.07 0.50 6.22
CA GLY A 27 -7.10 -0.02 7.59
C GLY A 27 -5.94 -0.98 7.89
N GLN A 28 -5.65 -1.92 6.97
CA GLN A 28 -4.49 -2.81 7.09
C GLN A 28 -3.17 -2.03 7.13
N ARG A 29 -3.02 -1.03 6.26
CA ARG A 29 -1.83 -0.16 6.28
C ARG A 29 -1.73 0.63 7.59
N HIS A 30 -2.84 1.21 8.05
CA HIS A 30 -2.87 2.00 9.27
C HIS A 30 -2.49 1.17 10.51
N ARG A 31 -2.88 -0.10 10.55
CA ARG A 31 -2.53 -1.04 11.62
C ARG A 31 -1.11 -1.64 11.47
N GLY A 32 -0.37 -1.30 10.42
CA GLY A 32 0.98 -1.84 10.18
C GLY A 32 1.01 -3.26 9.60
N GLU A 33 -0.13 -3.81 9.19
CA GLU A 33 -0.23 -5.19 8.66
C GLU A 33 0.30 -5.32 7.23
N ALA A 34 0.50 -4.18 6.55
CA ALA A 34 0.90 -4.14 5.14
C ALA A 34 2.23 -4.87 4.87
N ASP A 35 3.22 -4.73 5.77
CA ASP A 35 4.55 -5.29 5.55
C ASP A 35 4.52 -6.82 5.53
N GLU A 36 3.85 -7.44 6.51
CA GLU A 36 3.71 -8.89 6.59
C GLU A 36 2.90 -9.43 5.39
N LEU A 37 1.80 -8.75 5.04
CA LEU A 37 0.97 -9.13 3.89
C LEU A 37 1.76 -9.11 2.57
N LEU A 38 2.54 -8.05 2.35
CA LEU A 38 3.32 -7.88 1.13
C LEU A 38 4.55 -8.81 1.09
N ALA A 39 5.15 -9.12 2.25
CA ALA A 39 6.20 -10.12 2.36
C ALA A 39 5.69 -11.52 1.96
N ARG A 40 4.55 -11.94 2.51
CA ARG A 40 3.91 -13.22 2.14
C ARG A 40 3.57 -13.28 0.66
N ARG A 41 3.03 -12.19 0.10
CA ARG A 41 2.68 -12.13 -1.32
C ARG A 41 3.90 -12.22 -2.23
N ARG A 42 5.02 -11.58 -1.83
CA ARG A 42 6.30 -11.70 -2.54
C ARG A 42 6.80 -13.14 -2.57
N ALA A 43 6.79 -13.82 -1.42
CA ALA A 43 7.23 -15.20 -1.32
C ALA A 43 6.40 -16.14 -2.22
N LEU A 44 5.08 -15.98 -2.22
CA LEU A 44 4.18 -16.74 -3.09
C LEU A 44 4.46 -16.52 -4.58
N TYR A 45 4.75 -15.28 -4.97
CA TYR A 45 5.09 -14.95 -6.36
C TYR A 45 6.44 -15.55 -6.78
N GLU A 46 7.44 -15.52 -5.89
CA GLU A 46 8.74 -16.15 -6.18
C GLU A 46 8.61 -17.67 -6.30
N ASP A 47 7.88 -18.33 -5.38
CA ASP A 47 7.64 -19.77 -5.49
C ASP A 47 6.92 -20.12 -6.80
N ALA A 48 5.83 -19.42 -7.13
CA ALA A 48 5.12 -19.63 -8.39
C ALA A 48 6.00 -19.41 -9.64
N ARG A 49 6.96 -18.49 -9.57
CA ARG A 49 7.95 -18.26 -10.63
C ARG A 49 8.96 -19.39 -10.72
N LEU A 50 9.46 -19.88 -9.58
CA LEU A 50 10.38 -21.02 -9.51
C LEU A 50 9.76 -22.30 -10.06
N GLN A 51 8.48 -22.56 -9.76
CA GLN A 51 7.77 -23.75 -10.23
C GLN A 51 7.55 -23.75 -11.75
N ASN A 52 7.31 -22.59 -12.37
CA ASN A 52 7.03 -22.51 -13.81
C ASN A 52 7.71 -21.30 -14.48
N PRO A 53 9.05 -21.30 -14.62
CA PRO A 53 9.78 -20.13 -15.12
C PRO A 53 9.36 -19.68 -16.52
N ALA A 54 9.00 -20.63 -17.41
CA ALA A 54 8.58 -20.34 -18.78
C ALA A 54 7.29 -19.49 -18.88
N ARG A 55 6.47 -19.45 -17.82
CA ARG A 55 5.27 -18.60 -17.77
C ARG A 55 5.60 -17.12 -17.51
N TRP A 56 6.83 -16.82 -17.09
CA TRP A 56 7.22 -15.49 -16.64
C TRP A 56 8.22 -14.88 -17.62
N SER A 57 7.88 -13.72 -18.18
CA SER A 57 8.78 -12.97 -19.06
C SER A 57 9.88 -12.20 -18.32
N GLY A 58 9.82 -12.13 -16.99
CA GLY A 58 10.78 -11.37 -16.18
C GLY A 58 10.56 -11.52 -14.68
N ALA A 59 10.93 -10.48 -13.94
CA ALA A 59 10.79 -10.43 -12.48
C ALA A 59 9.33 -10.46 -12.04
N ILE A 60 9.10 -10.85 -10.78
CA ILE A 60 7.77 -10.80 -10.17
C ILE A 60 7.26 -9.36 -10.04
N ARG A 61 5.95 -9.22 -9.86
CA ARG A 61 5.32 -7.93 -9.61
C ARG A 61 5.97 -7.23 -8.41
N ASN A 62 6.21 -5.92 -8.53
CA ASN A 62 6.75 -5.12 -7.44
C ASN A 62 5.72 -4.94 -6.31
N TRP A 63 5.95 -5.66 -5.21
CA TRP A 63 5.18 -5.61 -3.96
C TRP A 63 5.78 -4.68 -2.90
N HIS A 64 6.78 -3.86 -3.23
CA HIS A 64 7.31 -2.86 -2.30
C HIS A 64 6.35 -1.67 -2.18
N LEU A 65 5.90 -1.40 -0.96
CA LEU A 65 5.09 -0.24 -0.62
C LEU A 65 6.00 0.84 -0.04
N THR A 66 5.90 2.06 -0.56
CA THR A 66 6.68 3.19 -0.06
C THR A 66 6.15 3.65 1.30
N ASP A 67 7.06 3.91 2.24
CA ASP A 67 6.74 4.32 3.61
C ASP A 67 5.96 5.65 3.66
N ALA A 68 6.39 6.62 2.87
CA ALA A 68 5.79 7.94 2.78
C ALA A 68 5.71 8.44 1.33
N VAL A 69 4.65 9.19 1.03
CA VAL A 69 4.47 9.93 -0.22
C VAL A 69 4.00 11.33 0.12
N TYR A 70 4.42 12.32 -0.65
CA TYR A 70 4.09 13.72 -0.43
C TYR A 70 3.23 14.22 -1.59
N LEU A 71 2.13 14.93 -1.27
CA LEU A 71 1.25 15.53 -2.27
C LEU A 71 1.97 16.62 -3.10
N ASN A 72 2.98 17.23 -2.49
CA ASN A 72 3.75 18.35 -3.02
C ASN A 72 5.24 17.96 -3.06
N PRO A 73 5.73 17.41 -4.18
CA PRO A 73 7.06 16.84 -4.28
C PRO A 73 8.18 17.88 -4.11
N GLU A 74 7.95 19.16 -4.38
CA GLU A 74 8.89 20.25 -4.12
C GLU A 74 9.24 20.42 -2.63
N ARG A 75 8.43 19.84 -1.74
CA ARG A 75 8.66 19.84 -0.28
C ARG A 75 9.53 18.69 0.20
N THR A 76 9.99 17.80 -0.68
CA THR A 76 10.86 16.65 -0.31
C THR A 76 12.24 17.07 0.20
N HIS A 77 12.71 18.28 -0.13
CA HIS A 77 14.00 18.82 0.33
C HIS A 77 13.89 19.69 1.60
N ALA A 78 12.68 20.00 2.07
CA ALA A 78 12.49 20.75 3.30
C ALA A 78 12.66 19.82 4.50
N SER A 79 13.67 20.06 5.33
CA SER A 79 13.92 19.27 6.54
C SER A 79 12.68 19.17 7.43
N ALA A 80 12.50 18.02 8.10
CA ALA A 80 11.36 17.69 8.96
C ALA A 80 11.06 18.70 10.09
N GLY A 81 11.95 19.68 10.33
CA GLY A 81 11.75 20.77 11.29
C GLY A 81 10.88 21.92 10.80
N MET A 82 10.56 22.01 9.50
CA MET A 82 9.88 23.17 8.92
C MET A 82 8.36 23.19 9.12
N TYR A 83 7.77 22.06 9.56
CA TYR A 83 6.33 21.91 9.75
C TYR A 83 6.01 21.51 11.19
N LYS A 84 6.46 22.31 12.16
CA LYS A 84 5.82 22.34 13.49
C LYS A 84 4.95 23.60 13.58
N HIS A 85 3.72 23.38 14.05
CA HIS A 85 2.62 24.31 14.28
C HIS A 85 1.68 24.59 13.11
N ALA A 86 0.57 23.86 13.12
CA ALA A 86 -0.73 24.50 13.07
C ALA A 86 -1.50 24.06 14.32
N ALA A 87 -2.09 25.04 15.01
CA ALA A 87 -2.90 24.88 16.21
C ALA A 87 -4.25 24.20 15.91
#